data_AF-A0AB36RJR1-F1
#
_entry.id   AF-A0AB36RJR1-F1
#
_cell.length_a   1.000
_cell.length_b   1.000
_cell.length_c   1.000
_cell.angle_alpha   90.00
_cell.angle_beta   90.00
_cell.angle_gamma   90.00
#
_symmetry.space_group_name_H-M   'P 1'
#
loop_
_entity.id
_entity.type
_entity.pdbx_description
1 polymer ?
#
loop_
_entity_poly.entity_id
_entity_poly.type
_entity_poly.pdbx_seq_one_letter_code
_entity_poly.pdbx_strand_id
1 'polypeptide(L)'
;MGTTSSGTQRWRCTHCGHTFTNPNAAKTNAYRFAIFIDWITGQRPLDAVAAAHNVSRRTLIRWFTYFWFIIVPCKPDPYRVYDQLFIDGTYFHKKCLLVAA
;
A
#
# COMPACT_ATOMS: atom_id res chain seq x y z
N MET A 1 30.06 -12.54 -14.27
CA MET A 1 28.88 -12.15 -13.47
C MET A 1 27.66 -12.82 -14.08
N GLY A 2 26.83 -13.49 -13.29
CA GLY A 2 25.65 -14.18 -13.82
C GLY A 2 24.41 -13.28 -13.79
N THR A 3 23.59 -13.34 -14.82
CA THR A 3 22.25 -12.74 -14.85
C THR A 3 21.21 -13.85 -14.98
N THR A 4 20.00 -13.61 -14.48
CA THR A 4 18.85 -14.48 -14.81
C THR A 4 18.38 -14.20 -16.24
N SER A 5 17.52 -15.07 -16.78
CA SER A 5 16.85 -14.84 -18.07
C SER A 5 16.05 -13.53 -18.11
N SER A 6 15.66 -13.01 -16.94
CA SER A 6 14.98 -11.73 -16.75
C SER A 6 15.94 -10.55 -16.54
N GLY A 7 17.25 -10.74 -16.72
CA GLY A 7 18.27 -9.69 -16.55
C GLY A 7 18.65 -9.37 -15.09
N THR A 8 18.15 -10.11 -14.11
CA THR A 8 18.41 -9.82 -12.69
C THR A 8 19.82 -10.29 -12.32
N GLN A 9 20.59 -9.41 -11.66
CA GLN A 9 21.90 -9.74 -11.13
C GLN A 9 21.82 -10.92 -10.16
N ARG A 10 22.63 -11.95 -10.45
CA ARG A 10 22.74 -13.17 -9.66
C ARG A 10 24.11 -13.20 -9.00
N TRP A 11 24.11 -13.36 -7.69
CA TRP A 11 25.28 -13.37 -6.83
C TRP A 11 25.67 -14.80 -6.49
N ARG A 12 26.97 -15.09 -6.43
CA ARG A 12 27.50 -16.37 -5.99
C ARG A 12 28.24 -16.17 -4.68
N CYS A 13 27.89 -16.93 -3.66
CA CYS A 13 28.61 -16.96 -2.39
C CYS A 13 30.03 -17.49 -2.64
N THR A 14 31.04 -16.75 -2.20
CA THR A 14 32.45 -17.13 -2.35
C THR A 14 32.87 -18.25 -1.40
N HIS A 15 32.11 -18.49 -0.33
CA HIS A 15 32.40 -19.52 0.67
C HIS A 15 31.78 -20.90 0.32
N CYS A 16 30.49 -20.94 -0.01
CA CYS A 16 29.77 -22.22 -0.25
C CYS A 16 29.33 -22.43 -1.71
N GLY A 17 29.57 -21.45 -2.60
CA GLY A 17 29.16 -21.55 -4.00
C GLY A 17 27.65 -21.42 -4.26
N HIS A 18 26.82 -21.29 -3.22
CA HIS A 18 25.38 -21.06 -3.36
C HIS A 18 25.11 -19.78 -4.15
N THR A 19 24.10 -19.83 -5.01
CA THR A 19 23.79 -18.75 -5.94
C THR A 19 22.42 -18.18 -5.63
N PHE A 20 22.32 -16.86 -5.46
CA PHE A 20 21.09 -16.19 -5.06
C PHE A 20 20.89 -14.89 -5.82
N THR A 21 19.66 -14.39 -5.85
CA THR A 21 19.34 -13.04 -6.32
C THR A 21 19.01 -12.18 -5.09
N ASN A 22 19.33 -10.89 -5.15
CA ASN A 22 18.87 -9.92 -4.15
C ASN A 22 17.76 -9.08 -4.80
N PRO A 23 16.49 -9.54 -4.75
CA PRO A 23 15.40 -8.67 -5.14
C PRO A 23 15.39 -7.52 -4.13
N ASN A 24 15.58 -6.28 -4.62
CA ASN A 24 15.46 -5.08 -3.78
C ASN A 24 13.98 -4.88 -3.41
N ALA A 25 13.50 -5.71 -2.49
CA ALA A 25 12.12 -5.79 -2.07
C ALA A 25 11.69 -4.51 -1.36
N ALA A 26 12.62 -3.87 -0.63
CA ALA A 26 12.40 -2.55 -0.03
C ALA A 26 12.07 -1.48 -1.09
N LYS A 27 12.87 -1.39 -2.16
CA LYS A 27 12.60 -0.47 -3.28
C LYS A 27 11.25 -0.77 -3.95
N THR A 28 10.95 -2.05 -4.17
CA THR A 28 9.66 -2.47 -4.75
C THR A 28 8.48 -2.06 -3.87
N ASN A 29 8.59 -2.27 -2.56
CA ASN A 29 7.54 -1.94 -1.60
C ASN A 29 7.39 -0.42 -1.46
N ALA A 30 8.48 0.35 -1.43
CA ALA A 30 8.43 1.82 -1.40
C ALA A 30 7.71 2.38 -2.64
N TYR A 31 8.03 1.86 -3.84
CA TYR A 31 7.34 2.22 -5.07
C TYR A 31 5.84 1.93 -4.99
N ARG A 32 5.46 0.71 -4.58
CA ARG A 32 4.05 0.33 -4.43
C ARG A 32 3.32 1.17 -3.38
N PHE A 33 4.00 1.53 -2.30
CA PHE A 33 3.45 2.35 -1.24
C PHE A 33 3.20 3.79 -1.72
N ALA A 34 4.10 4.36 -2.52
CA ALA A 34 3.88 5.66 -3.14
C ALA A 34 2.61 5.67 -4.03
N ILE A 35 2.40 4.61 -4.82
CA ILE A 35 1.18 4.45 -5.63
C ILE A 35 -0.06 4.33 -4.73
N PHE A 36 0.05 3.57 -3.63
CA PHE A 36 -1.05 3.42 -2.68
C PHE A 36 -1.47 4.76 -2.07
N ILE A 37 -0.49 5.57 -1.63
CA ILE A 37 -0.75 6.90 -1.07
C ILE A 37 -1.40 7.81 -2.12
N ASP A 38 -0.82 7.90 -3.32
CA ASP A 38 -1.38 8.70 -4.41
C ASP A 38 -2.83 8.29 -4.75
N TRP A 39 -3.12 6.99 -4.77
CA TRP A 39 -4.47 6.50 -5.03
C TRP A 39 -5.44 6.80 -3.88
N ILE A 40 -5.07 6.51 -2.62
CA ILE A 40 -5.99 6.61 -1.48
C ILE A 40 -6.29 8.06 -1.08
N THR A 41 -5.35 8.98 -1.31
CA THR A 41 -5.56 10.42 -1.07
C THR A 41 -6.08 11.15 -2.32
N GLY A 42 -6.12 10.47 -3.47
CA GLY A 42 -6.58 11.01 -4.74
C GLY A 42 -8.05 10.70 -5.03
N GLN A 43 -8.49 11.12 -6.22
CA GLN A 43 -9.85 10.86 -6.72
C GLN A 43 -9.89 9.87 -7.88
N ARG A 44 -8.72 9.35 -8.32
CA ARG A 44 -8.64 8.47 -9.49
C ARG A 44 -9.26 7.11 -9.18
N PRO A 45 -10.14 6.58 -10.05
CA PRO A 45 -10.64 5.23 -9.87
C PRO A 45 -9.50 4.21 -9.97
N LEU A 46 -9.63 3.12 -9.23
CA LEU A 46 -8.57 2.10 -9.13
C LEU A 46 -8.18 1.51 -10.51
N ASP A 47 -9.11 1.44 -11.46
CA ASP A 47 -8.85 0.96 -12.82
C ASP A 47 -7.96 1.92 -13.61
N ALA A 48 -8.13 3.23 -13.41
CA ALA A 48 -7.28 4.24 -14.05
C ALA A 48 -5.85 4.18 -13.52
N VAL A 49 -5.68 3.97 -12.20
CA VAL A 49 -4.35 3.77 -11.60
C VAL A 49 -3.72 2.46 -12.10
N ALA A 50 -4.50 1.38 -12.19
CA ALA A 50 -4.02 0.10 -12.70
C ALA A 50 -3.53 0.22 -14.15
N ALA A 51 -4.29 0.91 -15.01
CA ALA A 51 -3.91 1.20 -16.40
C ALA A 51 -2.62 2.04 -16.47
N ALA A 52 -2.50 3.09 -15.66
CA ALA A 52 -1.32 3.96 -15.63
C ALA A 52 -0.03 3.20 -15.24
N HIS A 53 -0.15 2.13 -14.45
CA HIS A 53 0.97 1.29 -14.04
C HIS A 53 1.08 -0.04 -14.81
N ASN A 54 0.32 -0.20 -15.90
CA ASN A 54 0.32 -1.40 -16.75
C ASN A 54 0.11 -2.71 -15.98
N VAL A 55 -0.80 -2.70 -15.01
CA VAL A 55 -1.16 -3.89 -14.23
C VAL A 55 -2.66 -4.09 -14.20
N SER A 56 -3.10 -5.32 -13.91
CA SER A 56 -4.51 -5.57 -13.67
C SER A 56 -4.96 -4.97 -12.33
N ARG A 57 -6.23 -4.56 -12.24
CA ARG A 57 -6.86 -4.12 -10.99
C ARG A 57 -6.61 -5.11 -9.84
N ARG A 58 -6.74 -6.41 -10.11
CA ARG A 58 -6.48 -7.48 -9.13
C ARG A 58 -5.04 -7.48 -8.62
N THR A 59 -4.07 -7.23 -9.50
CA THR A 59 -2.65 -7.15 -9.11
C THR A 59 -2.40 -5.93 -8.23
N LEU A 60 -3.00 -4.79 -8.59
CA LEU A 60 -2.88 -3.56 -7.81
C LEU A 60 -3.48 -3.70 -6.40
N ILE A 61 -4.67 -4.31 -6.28
CA ILE A 61 -5.28 -4.62 -4.97
C ILE A 61 -4.35 -5.47 -4.11
N ARG A 62 -3.71 -6.50 -4.71
CA ARG A 62 -2.77 -7.37 -4.00
C ARG A 62 -1.52 -6.62 -3.53
N TRP A 63 -1.06 -5.62 -4.27
CA TRP A 63 0.04 -4.77 -3.82
C TRP A 63 -0.36 -3.96 -2.59
N PHE A 64 -1.61 -3.50 -2.53
CA PHE A 64 -2.10 -2.64 -1.45
C PHE A 64 -2.50 -3.40 -0.17
N THR A 65 -2.72 -4.72 -0.25
CA THR A 65 -3.24 -5.53 0.86
C THR A 65 -2.51 -5.27 2.19
N TYR A 66 -1.17 -5.22 2.18
CA TYR A 66 -0.40 -5.04 3.40
C TYR A 66 -0.38 -3.61 3.93
N PHE A 67 -0.59 -2.61 3.07
CA PHE A 67 -0.55 -1.20 3.49
C PHE A 67 -1.76 -0.79 4.32
N TRP A 68 -2.88 -1.51 4.19
CA TRP A 68 -4.04 -1.36 5.05
C TRP A 68 -3.78 -1.69 6.52
N PHE A 69 -2.74 -2.47 6.83
CA PHE A 69 -2.36 -2.81 8.20
C PHE A 69 -1.40 -1.80 8.84
N ILE A 70 -1.04 -0.73 8.12
CA ILE A 70 -0.25 0.36 8.69
C ILE A 70 -1.14 1.11 9.66
N ILE A 71 -0.83 1.00 10.95
CA ILE A 71 -1.53 1.72 12.00
C ILE A 71 -1.07 3.18 11.95
N VAL A 72 -1.98 4.08 11.61
CA VAL A 72 -1.74 5.53 11.74
C VAL A 72 -1.89 5.88 13.22
N PRO A 73 -0.86 6.46 13.87
CA PRO A 73 -0.97 6.83 15.27
C PRO A 73 -2.08 7.87 15.46
N CYS A 74 -3.20 7.45 16.02
CA CYS A 74 -4.24 8.32 16.54
C CYS A 74 -4.26 8.13 18.05
N LYS A 75 -3.94 9.17 18.80
CA LYS A 75 -4.02 9.17 20.27
C LYS A 75 -5.09 10.17 20.69
N PRO A 76 -6.39 9.85 20.51
CA PRO A 76 -7.44 10.67 21.10
C PRO A 76 -7.32 10.56 22.62
N ASP A 77 -7.41 11.68 23.32
CA ASP A 77 -7.48 11.69 24.78
C ASP A 77 -8.82 11.07 25.21
N PRO A 78 -8.81 9.93 25.93
CA PRO A 78 -10.04 9.25 26.34
C PRO A 78 -10.88 10.05 27.34
N TYR A 79 -10.32 11.10 27.96
CA TYR A 79 -11.01 11.97 28.91
C TYR A 79 -11.37 13.34 28.34
N ARG A 80 -11.24 13.51 27.02
CA ARG A 80 -11.55 14.77 26.37
C ARG A 80 -13.05 15.06 26.48
N VAL A 81 -13.39 16.13 27.17
CA VAL A 81 -14.74 16.69 27.22
C VAL A 81 -14.92 17.57 25.97
N TYR A 82 -16.00 17.32 25.23
CA TYR A 82 -16.38 18.11 24.06
C TYR A 82 -17.64 18.91 24.40
N ASP A 83 -17.58 20.24 24.29
CA ASP A 83 -18.76 21.09 24.47
C ASP A 83 -19.77 20.90 23.33
N GLN A 84 -19.29 20.49 22.15
CA GLN A 84 -20.07 20.24 20.94
C GLN A 84 -19.48 19.05 20.19
N LEU A 85 -20.34 18.23 19.59
CA LEU A 85 -19.96 17.05 18.80
C LEU A 85 -20.69 17.11 17.45
N PHE A 86 -19.94 16.99 16.36
CA PHE A 86 -20.52 16.88 15.02
C PHE A 86 -20.56 15.41 14.59
N ILE A 87 -21.71 14.95 14.12
CA ILE A 87 -21.88 13.59 13.57
C ILE A 87 -22.20 13.72 12.08
N ASP A 88 -21.33 13.18 11.25
CA ASP A 88 -21.55 13.07 9.81
C ASP A 88 -21.85 11.62 9.42
N GLY A 89 -22.88 11.42 8.60
CA GLY A 89 -23.30 10.12 8.11
C GLY A 89 -23.16 10.04 6.59
N THR A 90 -22.16 9.30 6.13
CA THR A 90 -21.98 9.04 4.69
C THR A 90 -22.55 7.66 4.33
N TYR A 91 -23.64 7.63 3.58
CA TYR A 91 -24.28 6.40 3.13
C TYR A 91 -23.57 5.78 1.92
N PHE A 92 -23.25 4.49 2.01
CA PHE A 92 -22.73 3.67 0.91
C PHE A 92 -23.61 2.44 0.73
N HIS A 93 -24.42 2.44 -0.33
CA HIS A 93 -25.39 1.38 -0.63
C HIS A 93 -26.34 1.11 0.56
N LYS A 94 -26.27 -0.06 1.20
CA LYS A 94 -27.09 -0.42 2.38
C LYS A 94 -26.39 -0.18 3.73
N LYS A 95 -25.26 0.52 3.75
CA LYS A 95 -24.46 0.79 4.96
C LYS A 95 -24.26 2.30 5.14
N CYS A 96 -24.00 2.73 6.37
CA CYS A 96 -23.66 4.11 6.70
C CYS A 96 -22.33 4.13 7.45
N LEU A 97 -21.41 4.98 7.00
CA LEU A 97 -20.21 5.34 7.74
C LEU A 97 -20.55 6.54 8.63
N LEU A 98 -20.40 6.36 9.94
CA LEU A 98 -20.58 7.44 10.92
C LEU A 98 -19.20 7.97 11.33
N VAL A 99 -19.01 9.27 11.23
CA VAL A 99 -17.82 9.98 11.69
C VAL A 99 -18.25 10.96 12.79
N ALA A 100 -17.53 10.94 13.91
CA ALA A 100 -17.75 11.85 15.03
C ALA A 100 -16.44 12.59 15.33
N ALA A 101 -16.51 13.93 15.40
CA ALA A 101 -15.38 14.81 15.63
C ALA A 101 -15.77 16.03 16.49
#